data_AF-A0A6N6KKW9-F1
#
_entry.id   AF-A0A6N6KKW9-F1
#
_cell.length_a   1.000
_cell.length_b   1.000
_cell.length_c   1.000
_cell.angle_alpha   90.00
_cell.angle_beta   90.00
_cell.angle_gamma   90.00
#
_symmetry.space_group_name_H-M   'P 1'
#
loop_
_entity.id
_entity.type
_entity.pdbx_description
1 polymer ?
#
loop_
_entity_poly.entity_id
_entity_poly.type
_entity_poly.pdbx_seq_one_letter_code
_entity_poly.pdbx_strand_id
1 'polypeptide(L)'
;MQENPAKTIKPYTQYFKGSAAVYRNALPQFNNELVDIMSLSGNDDNIAYECLDHLLNAKTFSRTIEVDFDADTALSHLYFEARNIRKSKGHQVLGLGYPLLISKPEKDLIALPLFIWPLSLDVTKKKGEWMLNYSSEVPVRLNPYFPHFMMMNFGIDIEPDIQQYFGKAINAEKLAGFCNYLANTLNFQIKSQQVSLMPCPGTSELDSLTNQDTLNWSGIIGNFPHIPSQSNSERINEILALEAPVLDNHHFSTKLLDPWQSSATAGTRDNFITLVEGAPGTGKSHLLKHFATNALANGGKCLIVSEHISALQSIQKSLLSLQLGDLTFLLRDEISDKVLLSEVIKARAKGKQAQIEEMPQALRVLLDRLQRRKETLDAKYSASRKAVFGEKDFAETLGLFLESSQLEPKELLNSYLEENDFNFTEDELENILKA
;
A
#
# COMPACT_ATOMS: atom_id res chain seq x y z
N MET A 1 22.73 -13.79 29.81
CA MET A 1 22.85 -12.78 28.74
C MET A 1 22.42 -13.47 27.45
N GLN A 2 21.14 -13.37 27.11
CA GLN A 2 20.64 -13.85 25.82
C GLN A 2 20.90 -12.72 24.81
N GLU A 3 21.58 -13.07 23.73
CA GLU A 3 21.84 -12.19 22.60
C GLU A 3 20.49 -11.71 22.03
N ASN A 4 20.31 -10.40 22.08
CA ASN A 4 19.22 -9.71 21.42
C ASN A 4 19.45 -9.90 19.91
N PRO A 5 18.55 -10.55 19.14
CA PRO A 5 18.77 -10.71 17.71
C PRO A 5 18.78 -9.32 17.10
N ALA A 6 19.94 -8.93 16.57
CA ALA A 6 20.11 -7.67 15.87
C ALA A 6 18.97 -7.53 14.85
N LYS A 7 18.07 -6.58 15.11
CA LYS A 7 17.07 -6.11 14.16
C LYS A 7 17.81 -5.83 12.85
N THR A 8 17.68 -6.71 11.87
CA THR A 8 18.12 -6.45 10.49
C THR A 8 17.11 -5.45 9.91
N ILE A 9 17.24 -4.19 10.33
CA ILE A 9 16.64 -3.07 9.63
C ILE A 9 17.28 -3.09 8.26
N LYS A 10 16.54 -3.55 7.25
CA LYS A 10 16.97 -3.39 5.86
C LYS A 10 17.33 -1.91 5.69
N PRO A 11 18.53 -1.57 5.17
CA PRO A 11 18.90 -0.18 5.01
C PRO A 11 17.81 0.49 4.17
N TYR A 12 17.21 1.57 4.70
CA TYR A 12 16.01 2.22 4.15
C TYR A 12 16.16 2.59 2.66
N THR A 13 17.41 2.75 2.20
CA THR A 13 17.79 2.89 0.78
C THR A 13 17.26 1.75 -0.11
N GLN A 14 16.99 0.55 0.40
CA GLN A 14 16.39 -0.54 -0.36
C GLN A 14 14.97 -0.26 -0.85
N TYR A 15 14.22 0.60 -0.14
CA TYR A 15 12.86 1.00 -0.53
C TYR A 15 12.83 2.02 -1.67
N PHE A 16 13.97 2.67 -1.95
CA PHE A 16 14.13 3.68 -3.00
C PHE A 16 14.88 3.11 -4.21
N LYS A 17 14.48 1.90 -4.62
CA LYS A 17 14.99 1.20 -5.80
C LYS A 17 13.87 0.99 -6.82
N GLY A 18 14.24 0.66 -8.06
CA GLY A 18 13.26 0.52 -9.15
C GLY A 18 12.53 1.84 -9.39
N SER A 19 11.20 1.81 -9.49
CA SER A 19 10.39 3.02 -9.72
C SER A 19 10.47 4.05 -8.59
N ALA A 20 10.82 3.64 -7.37
CA ALA A 20 11.03 4.56 -6.24
C ALA A 20 12.41 5.24 -6.24
N ALA A 21 13.29 4.90 -7.19
CA ALA A 21 14.61 5.54 -7.29
C ALA A 21 14.51 7.04 -7.62
N VAL A 22 13.42 7.50 -8.22
CA VAL A 22 13.16 8.92 -8.54
C VAL A 22 13.23 9.84 -7.32
N TYR A 23 12.93 9.34 -6.12
CA TYR A 23 13.04 10.12 -4.89
C TYR A 23 14.49 10.39 -4.47
N ARG A 24 15.44 9.60 -4.97
CA ARG A 24 16.87 9.70 -4.66
C ARG A 24 17.67 10.30 -5.81
N ASN A 25 17.36 9.87 -7.04
CA ASN A 25 18.09 10.16 -8.27
C ASN A 25 17.14 10.80 -9.29
N ALA A 26 16.82 12.06 -9.04
CA ALA A 26 15.80 12.81 -9.76
C ALA A 26 16.42 13.77 -10.77
N LEU A 27 17.26 13.22 -11.65
CA LEU A 27 17.85 13.93 -12.77
C LEU A 27 17.69 13.13 -14.05
N PRO A 28 17.42 13.78 -15.20
CA PRO A 28 17.30 13.10 -16.49
C PRO A 28 18.53 12.23 -16.84
N GLN A 29 19.72 12.61 -16.35
CA GLN A 29 20.96 11.86 -16.55
C GLN A 29 20.99 10.51 -15.81
N PHE A 30 20.19 10.35 -14.74
CA PHE A 30 20.08 9.10 -13.99
C PHE A 30 18.88 8.26 -14.43
N ASN A 31 17.81 8.92 -14.89
CA ASN A 31 16.61 8.27 -15.39
C ASN A 31 16.04 9.05 -16.58
N ASN A 32 16.09 8.42 -17.76
CA ASN A 32 15.60 9.00 -19.01
C ASN A 32 14.08 9.23 -19.03
N GLU A 33 13.34 8.73 -18.03
CA GLU A 33 11.90 8.94 -17.89
C GLU A 33 11.57 10.27 -17.20
N LEU A 34 12.59 11.00 -16.70
CA LEU A 34 12.42 12.30 -16.07
C LEU A 34 12.56 13.43 -17.08
N VAL A 35 11.72 14.45 -16.93
CA VAL A 35 11.71 15.61 -17.80
C VAL A 35 12.11 16.84 -17.01
N ASP A 36 13.13 17.56 -17.47
CA ASP A 36 13.45 18.89 -16.94
C ASP A 36 12.31 19.85 -17.32
N ILE A 37 11.70 20.51 -16.35
CA ILE A 37 10.62 21.46 -16.65
C ILE A 37 11.11 22.61 -17.56
N MET A 38 12.39 22.97 -17.48
CA MET A 38 12.97 24.00 -18.35
C MET A 38 13.12 23.54 -19.79
N SER A 39 13.15 22.23 -20.07
CA SER A 39 13.14 21.72 -21.45
C SER A 39 11.76 21.77 -22.10
N LEU A 40 10.69 21.93 -21.31
CA LEU A 40 9.32 22.05 -21.82
C LEU A 40 8.99 23.46 -22.35
N SER A 41 9.88 24.43 -22.14
CA SER A 41 9.65 25.83 -22.51
C SER A 41 9.55 26.06 -24.01
N GLY A 42 10.04 25.15 -24.86
CA GLY A 42 9.93 25.28 -26.33
C GLY A 42 10.33 26.68 -26.83
N ASN A 43 9.45 27.34 -27.58
CA ASN A 43 9.59 28.75 -28.02
C ASN A 43 8.98 29.77 -27.05
N ASP A 44 8.37 29.34 -25.94
CA ASP A 44 7.70 30.18 -24.94
C ASP A 44 8.35 29.96 -23.56
N ASP A 45 9.43 30.70 -23.31
CA ASP A 45 10.23 30.64 -22.09
C ASP A 45 9.42 30.88 -20.80
N ASN A 46 8.20 31.41 -20.88
CA ASN A 46 7.40 31.74 -19.70
C ASN A 46 6.72 30.55 -19.04
N ILE A 47 6.51 29.42 -19.73
CA ILE A 47 5.66 28.33 -19.20
C ILE A 47 6.23 27.74 -17.90
N ALA A 48 7.54 27.52 -17.85
CA ALA A 48 8.19 26.93 -16.69
C ALA A 48 8.12 27.87 -15.45
N TYR A 49 8.33 29.18 -15.67
CA TYR A 49 8.22 30.19 -14.62
C TYR A 49 6.77 30.44 -14.18
N GLU A 50 5.81 30.46 -15.11
CA GLU A 50 4.38 30.52 -14.80
C GLU A 50 3.96 29.31 -13.94
N CYS A 51 4.41 28.11 -14.31
CA CYS A 51 4.17 26.90 -13.53
C CYS A 51 4.69 27.08 -12.10
N LEU A 52 5.95 27.47 -11.92
CA LEU A 52 6.54 27.68 -10.60
C LEU A 52 5.78 28.76 -9.79
N ASP A 53 5.39 29.88 -10.40
CA ASP A 53 4.60 30.92 -9.73
C ASP A 53 3.26 30.37 -9.22
N HIS A 54 2.55 29.60 -10.06
CA HIS A 54 1.28 28.99 -9.69
C HIS A 54 1.43 27.97 -8.55
N LEU A 55 2.50 27.15 -8.58
CA LEU A 55 2.79 26.17 -7.53
C LEU A 55 3.07 26.85 -6.18
N LEU A 56 3.90 27.90 -6.16
CA LEU A 56 4.29 28.62 -4.94
C LEU A 56 3.20 29.56 -4.41
N ASN A 57 2.27 29.98 -5.27
CA ASN A 57 1.11 30.79 -4.87
C ASN A 57 -0.15 29.95 -4.61
N ALA A 58 -0.06 28.61 -4.68
CA ALA A 58 -1.19 27.70 -4.54
C ALA A 58 -2.38 28.08 -5.45
N LYS A 59 -2.10 28.48 -6.69
CA LYS A 59 -3.09 28.80 -7.72
C LYS A 59 -3.23 27.62 -8.67
N THR A 60 -4.46 27.15 -8.89
CA THR A 60 -4.75 26.16 -9.93
C THR A 60 -4.23 26.66 -11.28
N PHE A 61 -3.63 25.78 -12.08
CA PHE A 61 -3.21 26.12 -13.44
C PHE A 61 -3.59 25.00 -14.41
N SER A 62 -3.88 25.39 -15.64
CA SER A 62 -4.13 24.51 -16.78
C SER A 62 -3.58 25.19 -18.02
N ARG A 63 -2.50 24.65 -18.59
CA ARG A 63 -1.82 25.23 -19.74
C ARG A 63 -1.55 24.16 -20.79
N THR A 64 -1.77 24.52 -22.05
CA THR A 64 -1.32 23.72 -23.18
C THR A 64 0.15 24.02 -23.44
N ILE A 65 0.97 22.99 -23.57
CA ILE A 65 2.39 23.07 -23.87
C ILE A 65 2.65 22.38 -25.22
N GLU A 66 3.34 23.09 -26.12
CA GLU A 66 3.86 22.52 -27.36
C GLU A 66 5.30 22.06 -27.11
N VAL A 67 5.58 20.79 -27.40
CA VAL A 67 6.86 20.16 -27.07
C VAL A 67 7.55 19.61 -28.31
N ASP A 68 8.87 19.49 -28.24
CA ASP A 68 9.64 18.81 -29.27
C ASP A 68 9.43 17.28 -29.21
N PHE A 69 10.07 16.57 -30.14
CA PHE A 69 9.92 15.12 -30.26
C PHE A 69 10.42 14.34 -29.03
N ASP A 70 11.51 14.79 -28.42
CA ASP A 70 12.12 14.09 -27.29
C ASP A 70 11.25 14.27 -26.02
N ALA A 71 10.80 15.49 -25.77
CA ALA A 71 9.86 15.79 -24.70
C ALA A 71 8.48 15.14 -24.93
N ASP A 72 7.97 15.07 -26.17
CA ASP A 72 6.73 14.37 -26.50
C ASP A 72 6.82 12.88 -26.14
N THR A 73 7.95 12.25 -26.44
CA THR A 73 8.20 10.83 -26.15
C THR A 73 8.27 10.58 -24.64
N ALA A 74 8.99 11.43 -23.90
CA ALA A 74 9.13 11.31 -22.45
C ALA A 74 7.79 11.57 -21.72
N LEU A 75 7.07 12.62 -22.10
CA LEU A 75 5.74 12.92 -21.56
C LEU A 75 4.71 11.83 -21.88
N SER A 76 4.78 11.24 -23.07
CA SER A 76 3.95 10.08 -23.43
C SER A 76 4.18 8.92 -22.47
N HIS A 77 5.45 8.58 -22.21
CA HIS A 77 5.79 7.51 -21.29
C HIS A 77 5.26 7.79 -19.88
N LEU A 78 5.55 8.98 -19.34
CA LEU A 78 5.08 9.43 -18.04
C LEU A 78 3.55 9.37 -17.92
N TYR A 79 2.84 9.84 -18.94
CA TYR A 79 1.38 9.81 -19.00
C TYR A 79 0.81 8.39 -18.95
N PHE A 80 1.29 7.49 -19.81
CA PHE A 80 0.77 6.13 -19.88
C PHE A 80 1.05 5.36 -18.59
N GLU A 81 2.25 5.50 -18.03
CA GLU A 81 2.61 4.88 -16.77
C GLU A 81 1.78 5.44 -15.60
N ALA A 82 1.68 6.76 -15.47
CA ALA A 82 0.87 7.41 -14.43
C ALA A 82 -0.61 6.98 -14.53
N ARG A 83 -1.15 6.90 -15.75
CA ARG A 83 -2.52 6.44 -16.01
C ARG A 83 -2.71 4.97 -15.62
N ASN A 84 -1.74 4.11 -15.91
CA ASN A 84 -1.78 2.70 -15.55
C ASN A 84 -1.71 2.50 -14.03
N ILE A 85 -0.85 3.24 -13.34
CA ILE A 85 -0.76 3.23 -11.87
C ILE A 85 -2.06 3.76 -11.25
N ARG A 86 -2.61 4.87 -11.75
CA ARG A 86 -3.88 5.42 -11.26
C ARG A 86 -5.04 4.45 -11.46
N LYS A 87 -5.10 3.74 -12.60
CA LYS A 87 -6.13 2.72 -12.85
C LYS A 87 -5.98 1.49 -11.97
N SER A 88 -4.77 1.04 -11.72
CA SER A 88 -4.50 -0.20 -10.98
C SER A 88 -4.47 0.00 -9.46
N LYS A 89 -3.79 1.05 -8.98
CA LYS A 89 -3.55 1.34 -7.56
C LYS A 89 -4.44 2.46 -7.01
N GLY A 90 -4.94 3.37 -7.85
CA GLY A 90 -5.87 4.43 -7.44
C GLY A 90 -5.24 5.80 -7.17
N HIS A 91 -3.94 5.84 -6.91
CA HIS A 91 -3.20 7.04 -6.53
C HIS A 91 -2.66 7.80 -7.76
N GLN A 92 -2.55 9.12 -7.66
CA GLN A 92 -1.77 9.93 -8.60
C GLN A 92 -0.29 9.91 -8.21
N VAL A 93 0.56 9.78 -9.23
CA VAL A 93 2.03 9.68 -9.06
C VAL A 93 2.78 10.76 -9.82
N LEU A 94 2.20 11.34 -10.86
CA LEU A 94 2.87 12.40 -11.62
C LEU A 94 3.02 13.64 -10.75
N GLY A 95 4.21 14.21 -10.72
CA GLY A 95 4.49 15.43 -9.99
C GLY A 95 5.75 16.14 -10.45
N LEU A 96 5.93 17.37 -9.95
CA LEU A 96 7.15 18.16 -10.08
C LEU A 96 7.95 18.07 -8.77
N GLY A 97 9.14 17.49 -8.84
CA GLY A 97 10.14 17.55 -7.78
C GLY A 97 10.91 18.87 -7.81
N TYR A 98 10.92 19.63 -6.71
CA TYR A 98 11.60 20.92 -6.60
C TYR A 98 11.82 21.35 -5.12
N PRO A 99 12.84 22.17 -4.82
CA PRO A 99 14.12 22.26 -5.52
C PRO A 99 14.92 20.96 -5.36
N LEU A 100 16.04 20.82 -6.08
CA LEU A 100 16.93 19.67 -5.99
C LEU A 100 18.08 19.92 -5.01
N LEU A 101 18.31 18.99 -4.10
CA LEU A 101 19.56 18.88 -3.34
C LEU A 101 20.47 17.87 -4.05
N ILE A 102 21.62 18.34 -4.51
CA ILE A 102 22.66 17.53 -5.14
C ILE A 102 23.73 17.26 -4.10
N SER A 103 24.00 15.98 -3.87
CA SER A 103 24.91 15.52 -2.82
C SER A 103 25.66 14.27 -3.27
N LYS A 104 26.83 14.00 -2.69
CA LYS A 104 27.62 12.80 -2.99
C LYS A 104 28.00 12.03 -1.71
N PRO A 105 27.01 11.46 -1.00
CA PRO A 105 27.30 10.61 0.16
C PRO A 105 28.12 9.38 -0.27
N GLU A 106 29.22 9.10 0.42
CA GLU A 106 30.03 7.87 0.25
C GLU A 106 30.37 7.50 -1.21
N LYS A 107 30.59 8.52 -2.06
CA LYS A 107 30.90 8.46 -3.51
C LYS A 107 29.73 8.24 -4.48
N ASP A 108 28.51 7.98 -4.01
CA ASP A 108 27.35 7.86 -4.90
C ASP A 108 26.67 9.22 -5.08
N LEU A 109 26.62 9.71 -6.33
CA LEU A 109 26.01 11.00 -6.63
C LEU A 109 24.49 10.86 -6.63
N ILE A 110 23.84 11.72 -5.86
CA ILE A 110 22.38 11.77 -5.75
C ILE A 110 21.86 13.16 -6.06
N ALA A 111 20.64 13.23 -6.54
CA ALA A 111 19.91 14.46 -6.76
C ALA A 111 18.48 14.27 -6.27
N LEU A 112 18.18 14.80 -5.10
CA LEU A 112 16.94 14.54 -4.40
C LEU A 112 16.06 15.80 -4.40
N PRO A 113 14.81 15.73 -4.87
CA PRO A 113 13.89 16.84 -4.74
C PRO A 113 13.49 17.00 -3.27
N LEU A 114 13.39 18.21 -2.76
CA LEU A 114 12.91 18.42 -1.39
C LEU A 114 11.40 18.20 -1.31
N PHE A 115 10.66 18.80 -2.24
CA PHE A 115 9.20 18.75 -2.30
C PHE A 115 8.72 18.24 -3.65
N ILE A 116 7.51 17.69 -3.66
CA ILE A 116 6.87 17.11 -4.83
C ILE A 116 5.47 17.70 -4.94
N TRP A 117 5.24 18.52 -5.96
CA TRP A 117 3.92 19.06 -6.29
C TRP A 117 3.18 18.09 -7.22
N PRO A 118 2.00 17.59 -6.83
CA PRO A 118 1.22 16.71 -7.70
C PRO A 118 0.77 17.44 -8.98
N LEU A 119 1.00 16.82 -10.13
CA LEU A 119 0.60 17.34 -11.44
C LEU A 119 -0.31 16.34 -12.15
N SER A 120 -1.06 16.81 -13.14
CA SER A 120 -1.76 15.95 -14.09
C SER A 120 -1.51 16.36 -15.52
N LEU A 121 -1.27 15.36 -16.35
CA LEU A 121 -1.06 15.53 -17.78
C LEU A 121 -2.24 14.91 -18.55
N ASP A 122 -2.77 15.66 -19.50
CA ASP A 122 -3.85 15.22 -20.39
C ASP A 122 -3.45 15.39 -21.86
N VAL A 123 -3.96 14.48 -22.70
CA VAL A 123 -3.72 14.50 -24.15
C VAL A 123 -4.65 15.51 -24.80
N THR A 124 -4.12 16.30 -25.74
CA THR A 124 -4.92 17.24 -26.55
C THR A 124 -5.34 16.62 -27.89
N LYS A 125 -5.95 17.42 -28.79
CA LYS A 125 -6.31 16.96 -30.13
C LYS A 125 -5.13 16.95 -31.11
N LYS A 126 -4.07 17.71 -30.86
CA LYS A 126 -2.88 17.77 -31.73
C LYS A 126 -1.77 16.90 -31.14
N LYS A 127 -1.00 16.24 -32.00
CA LYS A 127 0.24 15.56 -31.59
C LYS A 127 1.29 16.60 -31.20
N GLY A 128 2.09 16.31 -30.17
CA GLY A 128 3.06 17.25 -29.63
C GLY A 128 2.46 18.38 -28.79
N GLU A 129 1.14 18.41 -28.56
CA GLU A 129 0.50 19.30 -27.59
C GLU A 129 0.00 18.49 -26.39
N TRP A 130 0.45 18.90 -25.19
CA TRP A 130 0.01 18.32 -23.92
C TRP A 130 -0.68 19.38 -23.08
N MET A 131 -1.64 18.98 -22.25
CA MET A 131 -2.25 19.85 -21.27
C MET A 131 -1.70 19.52 -19.89
N LEU A 132 -0.91 20.45 -19.33
CA LEU A 132 -0.34 20.34 -18.00
C LEU A 132 -1.27 21.06 -17.01
N ASN A 133 -1.63 20.36 -15.94
CA ASN A 133 -2.52 20.90 -14.92
C ASN A 133 -1.96 20.70 -13.51
N TYR A 134 -2.35 21.63 -12.65
CA TYR A 134 -2.12 21.61 -11.21
C TYR A 134 -3.38 22.05 -10.47
N SER A 135 -3.71 21.33 -9.41
CA SER A 135 -4.78 21.71 -8.49
C SER A 135 -4.19 22.04 -7.13
N SER A 136 -4.52 23.22 -6.61
CA SER A 136 -4.15 23.63 -5.25
C SER A 136 -4.93 22.90 -4.15
N GLU A 137 -5.94 22.10 -4.52
CA GLU A 137 -6.65 21.22 -3.59
C GLU A 137 -5.80 20.01 -3.19
N VAL A 138 -4.85 19.60 -4.04
CA VAL A 138 -3.93 18.51 -3.71
C VAL A 138 -2.68 19.12 -3.07
N PRO A 139 -2.40 18.83 -1.79
CA PRO A 139 -1.30 19.47 -1.11
C PRO A 139 0.05 18.91 -1.59
N VAL A 140 1.04 19.78 -1.54
CA VAL A 140 2.44 19.45 -1.80
C VAL A 140 2.96 18.41 -0.82
N ARG A 141 3.80 17.50 -1.31
CA ARG A 141 4.37 16.40 -0.53
C ARG A 141 5.83 16.69 -0.23
N LEU A 142 6.27 16.36 0.98
CA LEU A 142 7.69 16.24 1.26
C LEU A 142 8.22 14.97 0.58
N ASN A 143 9.42 15.02 0.01
CA ASN A 143 10.07 13.82 -0.45
C ASN A 143 10.32 12.87 0.75
N PRO A 144 9.72 11.65 0.76
CA PRO A 144 9.86 10.72 1.87
C PRO A 144 11.30 10.24 2.10
N TYR A 145 12.18 10.33 1.10
CA TYR A 145 13.60 10.00 1.27
C TYR A 145 14.37 11.09 2.03
N PHE A 146 13.93 12.35 1.97
CA PHE A 146 14.70 13.49 2.45
C PHE A 146 14.96 13.46 3.98
N PRO A 147 13.97 13.23 4.86
CA PRO A 147 14.23 13.14 6.30
C PRO A 147 15.21 12.03 6.67
N HIS A 148 15.05 10.86 6.05
CA HIS A 148 15.97 9.76 6.26
C HIS A 148 17.39 10.08 5.76
N PHE A 149 17.50 10.73 4.60
CA PHE A 149 18.78 11.18 4.05
C PHE A 149 19.47 12.17 4.99
N MET A 150 18.73 13.12 5.58
CA MET A 150 19.25 14.06 6.59
C MET A 150 19.72 13.34 7.86
N MET A 151 18.92 12.42 8.39
CA MET A 151 19.28 11.67 9.58
C MET A 151 20.55 10.81 9.36
N MET A 152 20.63 10.08 8.25
CA MET A 152 21.75 9.16 8.01
C MET A 152 23.06 9.86 7.67
N ASN A 153 23.04 10.95 6.90
CA ASN A 153 24.27 11.59 6.42
C ASN A 153 24.70 12.78 7.26
N PHE A 154 23.77 13.42 7.98
CA PHE A 154 24.05 14.63 8.77
C PHE A 154 23.66 14.48 10.25
N GLY A 155 22.99 13.39 10.64
CA GLY A 155 22.56 13.18 12.04
C GLY A 155 21.46 14.12 12.51
N ILE A 156 20.72 14.74 11.58
CA ILE A 156 19.66 15.72 11.90
C ILE A 156 18.27 15.12 11.65
N ASP A 157 17.42 15.20 12.67
CA ASP A 157 15.98 15.04 12.49
C ASP A 157 15.38 16.35 11.96
N ILE A 158 15.11 16.39 10.66
CA ILE A 158 14.64 17.58 9.96
C ILE A 158 13.11 17.75 10.02
N GLU A 159 12.36 16.72 10.45
CA GLU A 159 10.89 16.78 10.46
C GLU A 159 10.32 17.92 11.31
N PRO A 160 10.85 18.22 12.52
CA PRO A 160 10.39 19.35 13.34
C PRO A 160 10.61 20.70 12.64
N ASP A 161 11.76 20.88 11.99
CA ASP A 161 12.09 22.11 11.26
C ASP A 161 11.13 22.31 10.08
N ILE A 162 10.83 21.24 9.33
CA ILE A 162 9.88 21.30 8.21
C ILE A 162 8.50 21.71 8.71
N GLN A 163 8.02 21.15 9.83
CA GLN A 163 6.72 21.54 10.40
C GLN A 163 6.70 22.99 10.89
N GLN A 164 7.83 23.51 11.37
CA GLN A 164 7.96 24.90 11.80
C GLN A 164 7.93 25.87 10.62
N TYR A 165 8.67 25.58 9.55
CA TYR A 165 8.74 26.43 8.36
C TYR A 165 7.47 26.33 7.50
N PHE A 166 6.94 25.12 7.36
CA PHE A 166 5.85 24.80 6.46
C PHE A 166 4.62 24.34 7.25
N GLY A 167 3.60 25.20 7.26
CA GLY A 167 2.25 24.86 7.74
C GLY A 167 1.49 24.08 6.67
N LYS A 168 0.42 24.66 6.12
CA LYS A 168 -0.40 24.01 5.07
C LYS A 168 0.06 24.28 3.64
N ALA A 169 0.92 25.29 3.41
CA ALA A 169 1.33 25.72 2.08
C ALA A 169 2.78 26.17 2.05
N ILE A 170 3.42 25.94 0.90
CA ILE A 170 4.79 26.35 0.57
C ILE A 170 4.70 27.54 -0.36
N ASN A 171 5.34 28.65 0.00
CA ASN A 171 5.49 29.84 -0.85
C ASN A 171 6.97 30.17 -1.05
N ALA A 172 7.26 31.11 -1.96
CA ALA A 172 8.63 31.48 -2.32
C ALA A 172 9.46 31.94 -1.11
N GLU A 173 8.90 32.79 -0.25
CA GLU A 173 9.60 33.33 0.94
C GLU A 173 9.97 32.23 1.94
N LYS A 174 9.03 31.34 2.27
CA LYS A 174 9.27 30.22 3.18
C LYS A 174 10.25 29.22 2.61
N LEU A 175 10.14 28.94 1.32
CA LEU A 175 11.05 28.02 0.63
C LEU A 175 12.48 28.58 0.61
N ALA A 176 12.64 29.86 0.24
CA ALA A 176 13.93 30.56 0.31
C ALA A 176 14.50 30.52 1.73
N GLY A 177 13.67 30.86 2.73
CA GLY A 177 14.05 30.85 4.14
C GLY A 177 14.53 29.48 4.62
N PHE A 178 13.83 28.41 4.24
CA PHE A 178 14.20 27.04 4.58
C PHE A 178 15.49 26.59 3.89
N CYS A 179 15.64 26.88 2.59
CA CYS A 179 16.88 26.57 1.87
C CYS A 179 18.09 27.32 2.45
N ASN A 180 17.92 28.59 2.81
CA ASN A 180 18.96 29.39 3.49
C ASN A 180 19.29 28.82 4.88
N TYR A 181 18.29 28.35 5.64
CA TYR A 181 18.51 27.67 6.91
C TYR A 181 19.34 26.40 6.75
N LEU A 182 18.98 25.54 5.78
CA LEU A 182 19.75 24.32 5.47
C LEU A 182 21.18 24.67 5.08
N ALA A 183 21.38 25.67 4.20
CA ALA A 183 22.69 26.09 3.78
C ALA A 183 23.57 26.60 4.91
N ASN A 184 23.02 27.40 5.83
CA ASN A 184 23.79 27.92 6.95
C ASN A 184 24.10 26.84 8.01
N THR A 185 23.18 25.91 8.22
CA THR A 185 23.30 24.88 9.27
C THR A 185 24.22 23.73 8.84
N LEU A 186 24.10 23.31 7.58
CA LEU A 186 24.81 22.16 7.01
C LEU A 186 25.97 22.56 6.08
N ASN A 187 26.22 23.87 5.94
CA ASN A 187 27.21 24.42 5.02
C ASN A 187 26.97 23.99 3.56
N PHE A 188 25.70 24.01 3.11
CA PHE A 188 25.36 23.75 1.70
C PHE A 188 25.58 25.00 0.84
N GLN A 189 25.94 24.81 -0.43
CA GLN A 189 25.92 25.89 -1.41
C GLN A 189 24.48 26.11 -1.93
N ILE A 190 24.13 27.35 -2.25
CA ILE A 190 22.88 27.67 -2.95
C ILE A 190 23.23 28.43 -4.23
N LYS A 191 22.77 27.96 -5.41
CA LYS A 191 23.08 28.63 -6.69
C LYS A 191 22.53 30.06 -6.79
N SER A 192 21.43 30.36 -6.09
CA SER A 192 20.83 31.71 -6.03
C SER A 192 20.15 31.91 -4.67
N GLN A 193 20.26 33.11 -4.08
CA GLN A 193 19.56 33.41 -2.83
C GLN A 193 18.05 33.60 -3.02
N GLN A 194 17.63 33.95 -4.24
CA GLN A 194 16.22 34.08 -4.61
C GLN A 194 15.74 32.80 -5.28
N VAL A 195 14.50 32.42 -4.97
CA VAL A 195 13.80 31.31 -5.63
C VAL A 195 13.65 31.66 -7.10
N SER A 196 14.18 30.80 -7.95
CA SER A 196 14.09 30.91 -9.41
C SER A 196 13.93 29.52 -10.02
N LEU A 197 13.87 29.42 -11.33
CA LEU A 197 13.94 28.13 -12.01
C LEU A 197 15.17 28.12 -12.90
N MET A 198 15.95 27.05 -12.83
CA MET A 198 17.18 26.88 -13.58
C MET A 198 17.19 25.51 -14.27
N PRO A 199 17.81 25.38 -15.45
CA PRO A 199 18.00 24.09 -16.09
C PRO A 199 18.68 23.09 -15.15
N CYS A 200 18.31 21.83 -15.27
CA CYS A 200 18.98 20.75 -14.57
C CYS A 200 20.46 20.69 -14.98
N PRO A 201 21.39 20.48 -14.04
CA PRO A 201 22.81 20.46 -14.35
C PRO A 201 23.14 19.29 -15.27
N GLY A 202 23.94 19.55 -16.30
CA GLY A 202 24.46 18.53 -17.20
C GLY A 202 25.49 17.63 -16.54
N THR A 203 25.90 16.56 -17.25
CA THR A 203 26.91 15.60 -16.76
C THR A 203 28.24 16.26 -16.38
N SER A 204 28.70 17.22 -17.18
CA SER A 204 29.93 17.97 -16.91
C SER A 204 29.83 18.91 -15.69
N GLU A 205 28.66 19.50 -15.45
CA GLU A 205 28.43 20.35 -14.28
C GLU A 205 28.32 19.53 -12.99
N LEU A 206 27.70 18.36 -13.08
CA LEU A 206 27.54 17.46 -11.94
C LEU A 206 28.89 17.14 -11.28
N ASP A 207 29.93 16.85 -12.06
CA ASP A 207 31.28 16.56 -11.54
C ASP A 207 31.81 17.70 -10.65
N SER A 208 31.59 18.95 -11.04
CA SER A 208 32.00 20.13 -10.26
C SER A 208 31.15 20.37 -9.02
N LEU A 209 29.85 20.07 -9.10
CA LEU A 209 28.88 20.16 -7.99
C LEU A 209 29.09 19.07 -6.95
N THR A 210 29.89 18.04 -7.23
CA THR A 210 30.14 16.95 -6.28
C THR A 210 31.08 17.32 -5.12
N ASN A 211 31.73 18.48 -5.17
CA ASN A 211 32.69 18.91 -4.15
C ASN A 211 32.03 19.41 -2.86
N GLN A 212 30.78 19.89 -2.95
CA GLN A 212 30.02 20.39 -1.81
C GLN A 212 28.52 20.21 -2.08
N ASP A 213 27.78 19.79 -1.06
CA ASP A 213 26.33 19.62 -1.16
C ASP A 213 25.66 20.93 -1.59
N THR A 214 24.85 20.87 -2.64
CA THR A 214 24.33 22.06 -3.32
C THR A 214 22.82 22.00 -3.48
N LEU A 215 22.14 23.05 -3.03
CA LEU A 215 20.74 23.33 -3.34
C LEU A 215 20.65 24.04 -4.69
N ASN A 216 20.02 23.35 -5.65
CA ASN A 216 19.81 23.83 -7.00
C ASN A 216 18.33 24.05 -7.26
N TRP A 217 18.00 25.20 -7.82
CA TRP A 217 16.64 25.59 -8.16
C TRP A 217 16.17 24.99 -9.49
N SER A 218 16.41 23.69 -9.67
CA SER A 218 15.97 22.93 -10.83
C SER A 218 14.70 22.14 -10.50
N GLY A 219 13.82 22.01 -11.48
CA GLY A 219 12.55 21.27 -11.36
C GLY A 219 12.52 20.08 -12.31
N ILE A 220 12.03 18.95 -11.83
CA ILE A 220 11.93 17.72 -12.63
C ILE A 220 10.53 17.13 -12.54
N ILE A 221 9.97 16.79 -13.68
CA ILE A 221 8.68 16.13 -13.80
C ILE A 221 8.91 14.63 -13.91
N GLY A 222 8.21 13.86 -13.08
CA GLY A 222 8.35 12.42 -13.03
C GLY A 222 7.20 11.74 -12.30
N ASN A 223 7.20 10.41 -12.35
CA ASN A 223 6.27 9.56 -11.62
C ASN A 223 6.84 9.19 -10.26
N PHE A 224 6.30 9.80 -9.20
CA PHE A 224 6.65 9.57 -7.80
C PHE A 224 5.68 8.56 -7.17
N PRO A 225 6.01 7.25 -7.13
CA PRO A 225 5.11 6.23 -6.61
C PRO A 225 4.90 6.36 -5.10
N HIS A 226 3.72 6.02 -4.59
CA HIS A 226 3.48 6.03 -3.15
C HIS A 226 4.42 5.08 -2.40
N ILE A 227 5.09 5.58 -1.36
CA ILE A 227 5.94 4.79 -0.46
C ILE A 227 5.31 4.82 0.94
N PRO A 228 5.00 3.65 1.54
CA PRO A 228 4.43 3.60 2.87
C PRO A 228 5.42 4.14 3.91
N SER A 229 4.92 5.00 4.81
CA SER A 229 5.71 5.52 5.94
C SER A 229 6.20 4.37 6.83
N GLN A 230 7.50 4.35 7.15
CA GLN A 230 8.15 3.25 7.88
C GLN A 230 8.50 3.59 9.33
N SER A 231 8.02 4.73 9.88
CA SER A 231 8.34 5.16 11.25
C SER A 231 7.80 4.24 12.36
N ASN A 232 7.15 3.12 12.02
CA ASN A 232 6.37 2.30 12.97
C ASN A 232 6.72 0.80 12.99
N SER A 233 7.88 0.36 12.50
CA SER A 233 8.25 -1.07 12.55
C SER A 233 8.23 -1.64 13.98
N GLU A 234 8.46 -0.79 14.99
CA GLU A 234 8.39 -1.16 16.41
C GLU A 234 6.98 -1.55 16.88
N ARG A 235 5.92 -1.02 16.25
CA ARG A 235 4.52 -1.31 16.62
C ARG A 235 4.03 -2.67 16.16
N ILE A 236 4.69 -3.33 15.20
CA ILE A 236 4.19 -4.59 14.65
C ILE A 236 4.18 -5.66 15.73
N ASN A 237 5.26 -5.81 16.49
CA ASN A 237 5.34 -6.81 17.56
C ASN A 237 4.31 -6.57 18.68
N GLU A 238 4.04 -5.29 19.00
CA GLU A 238 3.00 -4.92 19.95
C GLU A 238 1.60 -5.26 19.43
N ILE A 239 1.34 -5.04 18.14
CA ILE A 239 0.08 -5.41 17.49
C ILE A 239 -0.10 -6.93 17.47
N LEU A 240 0.95 -7.70 17.18
CA LEU A 240 0.93 -9.16 17.18
C LEU A 240 0.62 -9.77 18.55
N ALA A 241 0.89 -9.03 19.63
CA ALA A 241 0.60 -9.45 21.00
C ALA A 241 -0.85 -9.12 21.44
N LEU A 242 -1.63 -8.43 20.60
CA LEU A 242 -3.03 -8.15 20.91
C LEU A 242 -3.89 -9.42 20.77
N GLU A 243 -4.93 -9.51 21.60
CA GLU A 243 -5.94 -10.55 21.47
C GLU A 243 -6.94 -10.20 20.34
N ALA A 244 -7.53 -11.22 19.73
CA ALA A 244 -8.48 -11.03 18.65
C ALA A 244 -9.72 -10.29 19.17
N PRO A 245 -10.20 -9.23 18.48
CA PRO A 245 -11.42 -8.56 18.89
C PRO A 245 -12.59 -9.54 18.81
N VAL A 246 -13.31 -9.72 19.91
CA VAL A 246 -14.45 -10.63 19.96
C VAL A 246 -15.65 -9.97 19.27
N LEU A 247 -16.12 -10.57 18.19
CA LEU A 247 -17.34 -10.17 17.48
C LEU A 247 -18.52 -10.96 18.06
N ASP A 248 -19.05 -10.50 19.19
CA ASP A 248 -19.88 -11.31 20.11
C ASP A 248 -21.34 -11.56 19.71
N ASN A 249 -21.89 -10.96 18.65
CA ASN A 249 -23.33 -11.13 18.37
C ASN A 249 -23.64 -12.33 17.48
N HIS A 250 -22.95 -12.51 16.35
CA HIS A 250 -23.16 -13.68 15.47
C HIS A 250 -22.09 -13.84 14.36
N HIS A 251 -22.09 -15.01 13.73
CA HIS A 251 -21.18 -15.37 12.63
C HIS A 251 -21.82 -15.38 11.24
N PHE A 252 -23.08 -14.99 11.14
CA PHE A 252 -23.78 -14.94 9.87
C PHE A 252 -23.38 -13.71 9.06
N SER A 253 -23.41 -13.87 7.74
CA SER A 253 -23.24 -12.79 6.78
C SER A 253 -24.23 -12.98 5.63
N THR A 254 -24.24 -12.04 4.67
CA THR A 254 -25.20 -12.03 3.57
C THR A 254 -24.93 -13.06 2.47
N LYS A 255 -23.76 -13.71 2.46
CA LYS A 255 -23.40 -14.72 1.46
C LYS A 255 -23.11 -16.08 2.09
N LEU A 256 -23.59 -17.12 1.42
CA LEU A 256 -23.19 -18.50 1.70
C LEU A 256 -21.71 -18.70 1.38
N LEU A 257 -21.06 -19.49 2.24
CA LEU A 257 -19.68 -19.91 2.08
C LEU A 257 -19.66 -21.37 1.62
N ASP A 258 -18.69 -21.71 0.79
CA ASP A 258 -18.35 -23.11 0.55
C ASP A 258 -17.61 -23.71 1.78
N PRO A 259 -17.42 -25.05 1.85
CA PRO A 259 -16.77 -25.68 2.99
C PRO A 259 -15.35 -25.15 3.29
N TRP A 260 -14.56 -24.82 2.27
CA TRP A 260 -13.18 -24.32 2.43
C TRP A 260 -13.17 -22.89 2.99
N GLN A 261 -14.04 -22.04 2.47
CA GLN A 261 -14.26 -20.69 2.98
C GLN A 261 -14.79 -20.72 4.41
N SER A 262 -15.71 -21.64 4.73
CA SER A 262 -16.23 -21.83 6.09
C SER A 262 -15.11 -22.24 7.05
N SER A 263 -14.21 -23.15 6.63
CA SER A 263 -13.02 -23.51 7.41
C SER A 263 -12.11 -22.30 7.66
N ALA A 264 -11.86 -21.49 6.62
CA ALA A 264 -11.09 -20.24 6.76
C ALA A 264 -11.73 -19.26 7.76
N THR A 265 -13.07 -19.13 7.77
CA THR A 265 -13.76 -18.30 8.78
C THR A 265 -13.70 -18.87 10.20
N ALA A 266 -13.59 -20.19 10.35
CA ALA A 266 -13.41 -20.79 11.67
C ALA A 266 -12.01 -20.43 12.22
N GLY A 267 -10.98 -20.53 11.38
CA GLY A 267 -9.60 -20.18 11.76
C GLY A 267 -9.43 -18.74 12.27
N THR A 268 -10.20 -17.78 11.74
CA THR A 268 -10.17 -16.38 12.21
C THR A 268 -10.75 -16.14 13.61
N ARG A 269 -11.45 -17.12 14.18
CA ARG A 269 -11.97 -17.00 15.56
C ARG A 269 -10.89 -17.31 16.59
N ASP A 270 -10.12 -18.35 16.31
CA ASP A 270 -9.18 -18.91 17.27
C ASP A 270 -7.80 -18.24 17.17
N ASN A 271 -7.53 -17.55 16.06
CA ASN A 271 -6.24 -16.96 15.77
C ASN A 271 -6.35 -15.46 15.55
N PHE A 272 -5.45 -14.69 16.17
CA PHE A 272 -5.30 -13.25 15.92
C PHE A 272 -4.92 -12.97 14.45
N ILE A 273 -4.06 -13.83 13.87
CA ILE A 273 -3.68 -13.78 12.47
C ILE A 273 -4.03 -15.09 11.81
N THR A 274 -4.72 -14.99 10.67
CA THR A 274 -5.04 -16.14 9.83
C THR A 274 -4.49 -15.90 8.42
N LEU A 275 -3.67 -16.81 7.93
CA LEU A 275 -3.21 -16.83 6.55
C LEU A 275 -4.14 -17.73 5.72
N VAL A 276 -4.74 -17.16 4.67
CA VAL A 276 -5.64 -17.91 3.77
C VAL A 276 -5.05 -17.93 2.36
N GLU A 277 -4.53 -19.09 1.96
CA GLU A 277 -4.07 -19.33 0.60
C GLU A 277 -5.15 -19.95 -0.29
N GLY A 278 -4.91 -19.90 -1.60
CA GLY A 278 -5.87 -20.37 -2.59
C GLY A 278 -5.54 -19.87 -3.99
N ALA A 279 -5.82 -20.71 -4.99
CA ALA A 279 -5.63 -20.37 -6.39
C ALA A 279 -6.53 -19.20 -6.85
N PRO A 280 -6.21 -18.54 -7.97
CA PRO A 280 -7.10 -17.57 -8.61
C PRO A 280 -8.49 -18.16 -8.82
N GLY A 281 -9.55 -17.41 -8.48
CA GLY A 281 -10.94 -17.84 -8.66
C GLY A 281 -11.54 -18.66 -7.51
N THR A 282 -10.78 -19.01 -6.47
CA THR A 282 -11.26 -19.75 -5.26
C THR A 282 -12.20 -18.95 -4.34
N GLY A 283 -12.60 -17.74 -4.74
CA GLY A 283 -13.56 -16.93 -3.97
C GLY A 283 -12.95 -16.18 -2.78
N LYS A 284 -11.64 -15.92 -2.72
CA LYS A 284 -11.02 -15.05 -1.68
C LYS A 284 -11.73 -13.70 -1.53
N SER A 285 -12.11 -13.07 -2.64
CA SER A 285 -12.88 -11.82 -2.60
C SER A 285 -14.31 -12.00 -2.08
N HIS A 286 -14.90 -13.19 -2.18
CA HIS A 286 -16.17 -13.52 -1.53
C HIS A 286 -16.00 -13.68 -0.02
N LEU A 287 -14.91 -14.31 0.41
CA LEU A 287 -14.55 -14.43 1.82
C LEU A 287 -14.34 -13.06 2.46
N LEU A 288 -13.63 -12.12 1.80
CA LEU A 288 -13.49 -10.74 2.28
C LEU A 288 -14.84 -10.01 2.43
N LYS A 289 -15.78 -10.22 1.49
CA LYS A 289 -17.15 -9.66 1.59
C LYS A 289 -17.90 -10.24 2.79
N HIS A 290 -17.71 -11.53 3.06
CA HIS A 290 -18.28 -12.18 4.24
C HIS A 290 -17.74 -11.54 5.53
N PHE A 291 -16.42 -11.38 5.67
CA PHE A 291 -15.84 -10.73 6.85
C PHE A 291 -16.30 -9.28 7.00
N ALA A 292 -16.34 -8.50 5.91
CA ALA A 292 -16.78 -7.12 5.94
C ALA A 292 -18.24 -6.99 6.42
N THR A 293 -19.14 -7.78 5.85
CA THR A 293 -20.57 -7.74 6.23
C THR A 293 -20.81 -8.30 7.63
N ASN A 294 -20.08 -9.34 8.03
CA ASN A 294 -20.17 -9.88 9.39
C ASN A 294 -19.67 -8.87 10.44
N ALA A 295 -18.52 -8.22 10.20
CA ALA A 295 -18.00 -7.18 11.10
C ALA A 295 -19.01 -6.03 11.24
N LEU A 296 -19.57 -5.54 10.13
CA LEU A 296 -20.57 -4.47 10.15
C LEU A 296 -21.86 -4.89 10.89
N ALA A 297 -22.35 -6.11 10.69
CA ALA A 297 -23.54 -6.63 11.37
C ALA A 297 -23.35 -6.73 12.89
N ASN A 298 -22.11 -6.96 13.34
CA ASN A 298 -21.73 -6.96 14.75
C ASN A 298 -21.40 -5.55 15.30
N GLY A 299 -21.58 -4.48 14.52
CA GLY A 299 -21.21 -3.11 14.92
C GLY A 299 -19.70 -2.85 14.96
N GLY A 300 -18.91 -3.77 14.42
CA GLY A 300 -17.45 -3.67 14.32
C GLY A 300 -16.99 -2.74 13.19
N LYS A 301 -15.71 -2.39 13.24
CA LYS A 301 -15.02 -1.63 12.18
C LYS A 301 -14.11 -2.58 11.42
N CYS A 302 -14.04 -2.42 10.10
CA CYS A 302 -13.22 -3.26 9.24
C CYS A 302 -12.36 -2.38 8.32
N LEU A 303 -11.05 -2.63 8.30
CA LEU A 303 -10.12 -2.05 7.34
C LEU A 303 -9.73 -3.13 6.33
N ILE A 304 -10.02 -2.88 5.05
CA ILE A 304 -9.68 -3.79 3.96
C ILE A 304 -8.60 -3.13 3.13
N VAL A 305 -7.46 -3.81 2.99
CA VAL A 305 -6.30 -3.35 2.22
C VAL A 305 -6.07 -4.30 1.05
N SER A 306 -5.74 -3.73 -0.11
CA SER A 306 -5.42 -4.47 -1.34
C SER A 306 -4.45 -3.66 -2.16
N GLU A 307 -3.56 -4.32 -2.90
CA GLU A 307 -2.66 -3.65 -3.85
C GLU A 307 -3.44 -3.02 -5.02
N HIS A 308 -4.53 -3.67 -5.44
CA HIS A 308 -5.34 -3.22 -6.57
C HIS A 308 -6.65 -2.59 -6.10
N ILE A 309 -6.93 -1.39 -6.61
CA ILE A 309 -8.16 -0.66 -6.29
C ILE A 309 -9.42 -1.36 -6.83
N SER A 310 -9.29 -2.13 -7.92
CA SER A 310 -10.40 -2.87 -8.53
C SER A 310 -11.03 -3.88 -7.57
N ALA A 311 -10.21 -4.54 -6.73
CA ALA A 311 -10.68 -5.46 -5.71
C ALA A 311 -11.52 -4.72 -4.64
N LEU A 312 -11.02 -3.57 -4.16
CA LEU A 312 -11.72 -2.73 -3.19
C LEU A 312 -13.04 -2.16 -3.76
N GLN A 313 -13.02 -1.70 -5.02
CA GLN A 313 -14.22 -1.23 -5.72
C GLN A 313 -15.26 -2.36 -5.89
N SER A 314 -14.83 -3.59 -6.16
CA SER A 314 -15.73 -4.76 -6.23
C SER A 314 -16.40 -5.06 -4.89
N ILE A 315 -15.67 -4.91 -3.79
CA ILE A 315 -16.23 -5.05 -2.42
C ILE A 315 -17.21 -3.91 -2.14
N GLN A 316 -16.82 -2.65 -2.42
CA GLN A 316 -17.68 -1.49 -2.21
C GLN A 316 -18.98 -1.58 -3.01
N LYS A 317 -18.93 -1.95 -4.30
CA LYS A 317 -20.14 -2.17 -5.13
C LYS A 317 -21.05 -3.23 -4.53
N SER A 318 -20.48 -4.31 -3.98
CA SER A 318 -21.25 -5.35 -3.31
C SER A 318 -21.91 -4.86 -2.02
N LEU A 319 -21.23 -4.01 -1.24
CA LEU A 319 -21.81 -3.41 -0.03
C LEU A 319 -22.90 -2.38 -0.38
N LEU A 320 -22.70 -1.61 -1.45
CA LEU A 320 -23.72 -0.70 -2.01
C LEU A 320 -24.98 -1.45 -2.43
N SER A 321 -24.86 -2.61 -3.09
CA SER A 321 -26.03 -3.44 -3.44
C SER A 321 -26.79 -4.01 -2.24
N LEU A 322 -26.14 -4.05 -1.07
CA LEU A 322 -26.76 -4.47 0.20
C LEU A 322 -27.28 -3.27 1.02
N GLN A 323 -27.32 -2.07 0.43
CA GLN A 323 -27.68 -0.82 1.11
C GLN A 323 -26.74 -0.46 2.28
N LEU A 324 -25.54 -1.04 2.31
CA LEU A 324 -24.49 -0.74 3.30
C LEU A 324 -23.49 0.29 2.77
N GLY A 325 -23.79 0.95 1.64
CA GLY A 325 -22.92 1.93 1.01
C GLY A 325 -22.52 3.07 1.94
N ASP A 326 -23.50 3.54 2.73
CA ASP A 326 -23.31 4.57 3.73
C ASP A 326 -22.40 4.13 4.88
N LEU A 327 -21.99 2.87 5.00
CA LEU A 327 -21.01 2.44 6.01
C LEU A 327 -19.60 2.28 5.44
N THR A 328 -19.41 2.63 4.17
CA THR A 328 -18.15 2.41 3.46
C THR A 328 -17.48 3.71 3.05
N PHE A 329 -16.15 3.72 3.07
CA PHE A 329 -15.33 4.76 2.48
C PHE A 329 -14.15 4.10 1.76
N LEU A 330 -13.91 4.46 0.51
CA LEU A 330 -12.79 3.94 -0.28
C LEU A 330 -11.66 4.96 -0.27
N LEU A 331 -10.62 4.68 0.51
CA LEU A 331 -9.38 5.45 0.52
C LEU A 331 -8.51 5.01 -0.67
N ARG A 332 -8.25 5.92 -1.61
CA ARG A 332 -7.41 5.70 -2.79
C ARG A 332 -6.30 6.72 -2.97
N ASP A 333 -6.26 7.79 -2.18
CA ASP A 333 -5.07 8.58 -1.92
C ASP A 333 -5.09 9.13 -0.49
N GLU A 334 -4.05 8.82 0.30
CA GLU A 334 -3.99 9.22 1.72
C GLU A 334 -4.19 10.72 1.89
N ILE A 335 -3.67 11.51 0.96
CA ILE A 335 -3.54 12.94 1.14
C ILE A 335 -4.82 13.65 0.68
N SER A 336 -5.29 13.39 -0.55
CA SER A 336 -6.54 14.01 -1.02
C SER A 336 -7.76 13.47 -0.30
N ASP A 337 -7.82 12.15 -0.08
CA ASP A 337 -9.03 11.54 0.45
C ASP A 337 -9.15 11.71 1.95
N LYS A 338 -8.07 12.01 2.69
CA LYS A 338 -8.15 12.34 4.12
C LYS A 338 -8.97 13.61 4.36
N VAL A 339 -8.89 14.59 3.46
CA VAL A 339 -9.73 15.79 3.53
C VAL A 339 -11.20 15.39 3.38
N LEU A 340 -11.53 14.67 2.31
CA LEU A 340 -12.88 14.16 2.04
C LEU A 340 -13.42 13.28 3.18
N LEU A 341 -12.61 12.36 3.69
CA LEU A 341 -12.95 11.49 4.82
C LEU A 341 -13.26 12.31 6.06
N SER A 342 -12.46 13.33 6.35
CA SER A 342 -12.69 14.20 7.50
C SER A 342 -14.00 14.97 7.39
N GLU A 343 -14.37 15.40 6.19
CA GLU A 343 -15.64 16.07 5.92
C GLU A 343 -16.82 15.12 6.07
N VAL A 344 -16.72 13.90 5.53
CA VAL A 344 -17.73 12.84 5.68
C VAL A 344 -17.95 12.51 7.16
N ILE A 345 -16.87 12.35 7.93
CA ILE A 345 -16.95 12.09 9.38
C ILE A 345 -17.62 13.26 10.11
N LYS A 346 -17.23 14.50 9.82
CA LYS A 346 -17.83 15.71 10.42
C LYS A 346 -19.31 15.84 10.08
N ALA A 347 -19.69 15.58 8.83
CA ALA A 347 -21.08 15.63 8.40
C ALA A 347 -21.94 14.60 9.15
N ARG A 348 -21.42 13.38 9.35
CA ARG A 348 -22.10 12.35 10.15
C ARG A 348 -22.18 12.67 11.63
N ALA A 349 -21.12 13.25 12.19
CA ALA A 349 -21.11 13.67 13.60
C ALA A 349 -22.11 14.80 13.88
N LYS A 350 -22.40 15.65 12.87
CA LYS A 350 -23.39 16.74 12.96
C LYS A 350 -24.82 16.31 12.67
N GLY A 351 -25.01 15.23 11.90
CA GLY A 351 -26.32 14.64 11.69
C GLY A 351 -26.94 14.23 13.01
N LYS A 352 -28.27 14.27 13.14
CA LYS A 352 -28.94 13.57 14.25
C LYS A 352 -28.42 12.13 14.21
N GLN A 353 -27.78 11.66 15.29
CA GLN A 353 -27.51 10.24 15.44
C GLN A 353 -28.83 9.55 15.16
N ALA A 354 -28.90 8.79 14.07
CA ALA A 354 -29.99 7.86 13.90
C ALA A 354 -30.04 7.08 15.21
N GLN A 355 -31.17 7.10 15.90
CA GLN A 355 -31.35 6.20 17.04
C GLN A 355 -31.00 4.83 16.49
N ILE A 356 -29.92 4.24 17.00
CA ILE A 356 -29.55 2.88 16.65
C ILE A 356 -30.73 2.08 17.16
N GLU A 357 -31.63 1.68 16.26
CA GLU A 357 -32.70 0.78 16.62
C GLU A 357 -32.03 -0.45 17.18
N GLU A 358 -32.26 -0.71 18.47
CA GLU A 358 -31.78 -1.93 19.09
C GLU A 358 -32.27 -3.11 18.26
N MET A 359 -31.39 -4.09 18.04
CA MET A 359 -31.75 -5.28 17.28
C MET A 359 -33.06 -5.85 17.84
N PRO A 360 -34.09 -6.07 16.98
CA PRO A 360 -35.36 -6.62 17.43
C PRO A 360 -35.15 -7.90 18.24
N GLN A 361 -35.80 -8.03 19.39
CA GLN A 361 -35.63 -9.21 20.26
C GLN A 361 -35.87 -10.54 19.52
N ALA A 362 -36.84 -10.56 18.59
CA ALA A 362 -37.12 -11.73 17.76
C ALA A 362 -35.92 -12.13 16.88
N LEU A 363 -35.17 -11.16 16.34
CA LEU A 363 -33.98 -11.41 15.54
C LEU A 363 -32.86 -11.98 16.40
N ARG A 364 -32.67 -11.43 17.61
CA ARG A 364 -31.68 -11.94 18.57
C ARG A 364 -31.93 -13.40 18.93
N VAL A 365 -33.17 -13.74 19.30
CA VAL A 365 -33.55 -15.13 19.62
C VAL A 365 -33.35 -16.08 18.44
N LEU A 366 -33.62 -15.61 17.22
CA LEU A 366 -33.39 -16.39 16.00
C LEU A 366 -31.90 -16.62 15.76
N LEU A 367 -31.06 -15.59 15.91
CA LEU A 367 -29.61 -15.68 15.76
C LEU A 367 -29.01 -16.66 16.77
N ASP A 368 -29.39 -16.58 18.04
CA ASP A 368 -28.93 -17.51 19.09
C ASP A 368 -29.28 -18.96 18.74
N ARG A 369 -30.50 -19.20 18.24
CA ARG A 369 -30.94 -20.53 17.81
C ARG A 369 -30.12 -21.05 16.64
N LEU A 370 -29.88 -20.21 15.64
CA LEU A 370 -29.09 -20.58 14.47
C LEU A 370 -27.64 -20.84 14.84
N GLN A 371 -27.07 -20.05 15.75
CA GLN A 371 -25.70 -20.20 16.22
C GLN A 371 -25.49 -21.53 16.92
N ARG A 372 -26.37 -21.90 17.88
CA ARG A 372 -26.32 -23.22 18.54
C ARG A 372 -26.39 -24.38 17.55
N ARG A 373 -27.24 -24.24 16.53
CA ARG A 373 -27.38 -25.26 15.48
C ARG A 373 -26.12 -25.35 14.62
N LYS A 374 -25.51 -24.20 14.29
CA LYS A 374 -24.23 -24.15 13.58
C LYS A 374 -23.13 -24.83 14.40
N GLU A 375 -22.97 -24.48 15.67
CA GLU A 375 -21.97 -25.10 16.56
C GLU A 375 -22.13 -26.62 16.64
N THR A 376 -23.38 -27.10 16.73
CA THR A 376 -23.66 -28.55 16.71
C THR A 376 -23.22 -29.22 15.41
N LEU A 377 -23.41 -28.55 14.27
CA LEU A 377 -23.01 -29.07 12.96
C LEU A 377 -21.49 -29.00 12.77
N ASP A 378 -20.88 -27.89 13.16
CA ASP A 378 -19.43 -27.66 13.09
C ASP A 378 -18.69 -28.69 13.96
N ALA A 379 -19.21 -29.01 15.16
CA ALA A 379 -18.65 -30.04 16.03
C ALA A 379 -18.73 -31.46 15.42
N LYS A 380 -19.82 -31.78 14.72
CA LYS A 380 -19.95 -33.06 14.01
C LYS A 380 -18.99 -33.12 12.81
N TYR A 381 -18.85 -32.00 12.10
CA TYR A 381 -17.94 -31.89 10.97
C TYR A 381 -16.48 -32.05 11.41
N SER A 382 -16.05 -31.33 12.45
CA SER A 382 -14.69 -31.44 12.99
C SER A 382 -14.40 -32.85 13.54
N ALA A 383 -15.36 -33.47 14.23
CA ALA A 383 -15.22 -34.85 14.71
C ALA A 383 -15.02 -35.85 13.56
N SER A 384 -15.71 -35.67 12.41
CA SER A 384 -15.55 -36.56 11.26
C SER A 384 -14.20 -36.43 10.55
N ARG A 385 -13.52 -35.29 10.71
CA ARG A 385 -12.20 -35.00 10.11
C ARG A 385 -11.04 -35.10 11.10
N LYS A 386 -11.32 -35.57 12.32
CA LYS A 386 -10.25 -35.80 13.29
C LYS A 386 -9.35 -36.89 12.74
N ALA A 387 -8.04 -36.68 12.80
CA ALA A 387 -7.08 -37.69 12.39
C ALA A 387 -7.28 -38.98 13.21
N VAL A 388 -7.37 -40.11 12.51
CA VAL A 388 -7.56 -41.45 13.08
C VAL A 388 -6.32 -42.30 12.88
N PHE A 389 -5.58 -42.09 11.79
CA PHE A 389 -4.37 -42.82 11.47
C PHE A 389 -3.32 -41.85 10.94
N GLY A 390 -2.32 -41.51 11.76
CA GLY A 390 -1.35 -40.50 11.39
C GLY A 390 -1.95 -39.10 11.33
N GLU A 391 -1.73 -38.40 10.21
CA GLU A 391 -2.40 -37.13 9.88
C GLU A 391 -3.76 -37.32 9.18
N LYS A 392 -4.14 -38.56 8.83
CA LYS A 392 -5.29 -38.86 7.97
C LYS A 392 -6.58 -39.04 8.75
N ASP A 393 -7.68 -38.52 8.20
CA ASP A 393 -9.01 -38.76 8.76
C ASP A 393 -9.53 -40.18 8.43
N PHE A 394 -10.68 -40.55 8.99
CA PHE A 394 -11.27 -41.88 8.76
C PHE A 394 -11.57 -42.15 7.29
N ALA A 395 -12.06 -41.15 6.56
CA ALA A 395 -12.42 -41.31 5.15
C ALA A 395 -11.18 -41.50 4.28
N GLU A 396 -10.11 -40.76 4.55
CA GLU A 396 -8.81 -40.91 3.90
C GLU A 396 -8.19 -42.28 4.19
N THR A 397 -8.24 -42.72 5.45
CA THR A 397 -7.73 -44.03 5.87
C THR A 397 -8.50 -45.17 5.21
N LEU A 398 -9.83 -45.06 5.14
CA LEU A 398 -10.67 -46.01 4.41
C LEU A 398 -10.36 -45.98 2.90
N GLY A 399 -10.12 -44.81 2.33
CA GLY A 399 -9.70 -44.66 0.93
C GLY A 399 -8.43 -45.44 0.63
N LEU A 400 -7.39 -45.26 1.46
CA LEU A 400 -6.13 -46.01 1.34
C LEU A 400 -6.34 -47.52 1.51
N PHE A 401 -7.19 -47.93 2.45
CA PHE A 401 -7.54 -49.34 2.62
C PHE A 401 -8.24 -49.92 1.39
N LEU A 402 -9.17 -49.20 0.79
CA LEU A 402 -9.88 -49.65 -0.40
C LEU A 402 -8.96 -49.73 -1.63
N GLU A 403 -8.06 -48.78 -1.78
CA GLU A 403 -7.04 -48.77 -2.83
C GLU A 403 -6.07 -49.96 -2.69
N SER A 404 -5.56 -50.21 -1.47
CA SER A 404 -4.69 -51.37 -1.23
C SER A 404 -5.41 -52.70 -1.42
N SER A 405 -6.68 -52.77 -1.05
CA SER A 405 -7.52 -53.96 -1.24
C SER A 405 -7.78 -54.31 -2.70
N GLN A 406 -7.62 -53.37 -3.63
CA GLN A 406 -7.77 -53.63 -5.07
C GLN A 406 -6.48 -54.17 -5.69
N LEU A 407 -5.32 -53.89 -5.11
CA LEU A 407 -4.02 -54.28 -5.66
C LEU A 407 -3.65 -55.70 -5.28
N GLU A 408 -3.95 -56.14 -4.05
CA GLU A 408 -3.57 -57.47 -3.56
C GLU A 408 -4.74 -58.24 -2.92
N PRO A 409 -5.00 -59.50 -3.32
CA PRO A 409 -6.03 -60.33 -2.71
C PRO A 409 -5.59 -60.81 -1.32
N LYS A 410 -6.31 -60.35 -0.29
CA LYS A 410 -6.04 -60.61 1.15
C LYS A 410 -6.25 -62.05 1.60
N GLU A 411 -6.84 -62.88 0.76
CA GLU A 411 -7.28 -64.24 1.11
C GLU A 411 -6.11 -65.15 1.53
N LEU A 412 -4.90 -64.91 1.01
CA LEU A 412 -3.71 -65.72 1.32
C LEU A 412 -2.98 -65.29 2.59
N LEU A 413 -3.22 -64.06 3.08
CA LEU A 413 -2.50 -63.47 4.22
C LEU A 413 -3.28 -63.64 5.54
N ASN A 414 -4.61 -63.75 5.47
CA ASN A 414 -5.46 -63.90 6.66
C ASN A 414 -5.15 -65.14 7.52
N SER A 415 -4.50 -66.17 6.96
CA SER A 415 -4.10 -67.36 7.73
C SER A 415 -2.76 -67.22 8.46
N TYR A 416 -1.99 -66.16 8.18
CA TYR A 416 -0.63 -65.96 8.71
C TYR A 416 -0.47 -64.69 9.56
N LEU A 417 -1.50 -63.84 9.61
CA LEU A 417 -1.48 -62.58 10.35
C LEU A 417 -2.40 -62.69 11.56
N GLU A 418 -1.85 -62.51 12.77
CA GLU A 418 -2.64 -62.39 14.00
C GLU A 418 -2.84 -60.90 14.33
N GLU A 419 -4.07 -60.49 14.68
CA GLU A 419 -4.37 -59.08 15.00
C GLU A 419 -3.55 -58.53 16.17
N ASN A 420 -3.14 -59.39 17.10
CA ASN A 420 -2.35 -59.01 18.28
C ASN A 420 -0.89 -58.65 17.95
N ASP A 421 -0.40 -59.00 16.76
CA ASP A 421 0.97 -58.72 16.34
C ASP A 421 1.15 -57.28 15.83
N PHE A 422 0.05 -56.52 15.72
CA PHE A 422 0.03 -55.17 15.14
C PHE A 422 -0.50 -54.14 16.15
N ASN A 423 0.16 -52.97 16.17
CA ASN A 423 -0.25 -51.81 16.97
C ASN A 423 -1.17 -50.85 16.20
N PHE A 424 -1.33 -51.06 14.89
CA PHE A 424 -2.15 -50.29 13.97
C PHE A 424 -1.82 -48.79 14.00
N THR A 425 -0.52 -48.46 13.96
CA THR A 425 -0.01 -47.07 13.88
C THR A 425 0.59 -46.74 12.52
N GLU A 426 0.69 -45.45 12.18
CA GLU A 426 1.29 -45.01 10.92
C GLU A 426 2.78 -45.38 10.83
N ASP A 427 3.52 -45.21 11.94
CA ASP A 427 4.94 -45.59 12.02
C ASP A 427 5.15 -47.08 11.77
N GLU A 428 4.25 -47.94 12.27
CA GLU A 428 4.31 -49.37 12.05
C GLU A 428 4.08 -49.72 10.57
N LEU A 429 3.08 -49.09 9.93
CA LEU A 429 2.84 -49.27 8.50
C LEU A 429 4.05 -48.81 7.66
N GLU A 430 4.65 -47.67 7.97
CA GLU A 430 5.84 -47.19 7.27
C GLU A 430 7.02 -48.14 7.41
N ASN A 431 7.20 -48.73 8.59
CA ASN A 431 8.27 -49.70 8.82
C ASN A 431 8.03 -50.99 8.03
N ILE A 432 6.79 -51.46 7.95
CA ILE A 432 6.42 -52.64 7.13
C ILE A 432 6.63 -52.36 5.64
N LEU A 433 6.31 -51.17 5.14
CA LEU A 433 6.49 -50.81 3.73
C LEU A 433 7.97 -50.59 3.34
N LYS A 434 8.85 -50.29 4.31
CA LYS A 434 10.30 -50.11 4.10
C LYS A 434 11.08 -51.42 4.22
N ALA A 435 10.54 -52.41 4.93
CA ALA A 435 11.09 -53.76 5.06
C ALA A 435 10.84 -54.57 3.77
#